data_AF-A0A193CB48-F1
#
_entry.id   AF-A0A193CB48-F1
#
_cell.length_a   1.000
_cell.length_b   1.000
_cell.length_c   1.000
_cell.angle_alpha   90.00
_cell.angle_beta   90.00
_cell.angle_gamma   90.00
#
_symmetry.space_group_name_H-M   'P 1'
#
loop_
_entity.id
_entity.type
_entity.pdbx_description
1 polymer ?
#
loop_
_entity_poly.entity_id
_entity_poly.type
_entity_poly.pdbx_seq_one_letter_code
_entity_poly.pdbx_strand_id
1 'polypeptide(L)'
;MWIRDGSLRALENILIGYSVALDVHGIDEKPVMWPDGPFAQWVQSRFGWSMSAGWAFAIQAHAEGEEPLEVFFRLLDEYRAG
;
A
#
# COMPACT_ATOMS: atom_id res chain seq x y z
N MET A 1 -5.59 11.77 -6.84
CA MET A 1 -6.16 10.62 -7.57
C MET A 1 -7.53 10.34 -7.00
N TRP A 2 -8.57 10.19 -7.83
CA TRP A 2 -9.90 9.80 -7.35
C TRP A 2 -9.93 8.29 -7.14
N ILE A 3 -10.36 7.84 -5.97
CA ILE A 3 -10.50 6.41 -5.62
C ILE A 3 -11.98 6.19 -5.35
N ARG A 4 -12.59 5.30 -6.12
CA ARG A 4 -14.01 4.95 -5.94
C ARG A 4 -14.26 4.52 -4.49
N ASP A 5 -15.20 5.19 -3.84
CA ASP A 5 -15.64 4.93 -2.47
C ASP A 5 -14.53 5.00 -1.40
N GLY A 6 -13.41 5.66 -1.67
CA GLY A 6 -12.26 5.70 -0.76
C GLY A 6 -11.61 4.33 -0.53
N SER A 7 -11.89 3.34 -1.40
CA SER A 7 -11.49 1.96 -1.20
C SER A 7 -9.98 1.74 -1.30
N LEU A 8 -9.37 1.36 -0.19
CA LEU A 8 -7.94 1.06 -0.12
C LEU A 8 -7.55 -0.13 -1.02
N ARG A 9 -8.44 -1.12 -1.17
CA ARG A 9 -8.25 -2.22 -2.11
C ARG A 9 -8.25 -1.75 -3.57
N ALA A 10 -9.09 -0.77 -3.91
CA ALA A 10 -9.09 -0.21 -5.26
C ALA A 10 -7.77 0.53 -5.57
N LEU A 11 -7.22 1.25 -4.58
CA LEU A 11 -5.90 1.87 -4.69
C LEU A 11 -4.79 0.82 -4.90
N GLU A 12 -4.77 -0.25 -4.09
CA GLU A 12 -3.81 -1.34 -4.22
C GLU A 12 -3.84 -1.97 -5.62
N ASN A 13 -5.03 -2.24 -6.15
CA ASN A 13 -5.19 -2.77 -7.52
C ASN A 13 -4.66 -1.83 -8.61
N ILE A 14 -4.85 -0.51 -8.46
CA ILE A 14 -4.32 0.48 -9.40
C ILE A 14 -2.78 0.48 -9.37
N LEU A 15 -2.18 0.37 -8.20
CA LEU A 15 -0.73 0.36 -8.03
C LEU A 15 -0.08 -0.94 -8.52
N ILE A 16 -0.78 -2.07 -8.38
CA ILE A 16 -0.39 -3.33 -9.04
C ILE A 16 -0.39 -3.15 -10.55
N GLY A 17 -1.49 -2.62 -11.12
CA GLY A 17 -1.60 -2.39 -12.56
C GLY A 17 -0.52 -1.46 -13.10
N TYR A 18 -0.19 -0.40 -12.36
CA TYR A 18 0.92 0.50 -12.67
C TYR A 18 2.27 -0.23 -12.67
N SER A 19 2.56 -1.03 -11.63
CA SER A 19 3.81 -1.80 -11.53
C SER A 19 3.96 -2.80 -12.68
N VAL A 20 2.87 -3.48 -13.05
CA VAL A 20 2.85 -4.39 -14.21
C VAL A 20 3.08 -3.62 -15.52
N ALA A 21 2.50 -2.43 -15.68
CA ALA A 21 2.73 -1.62 -16.87
C ALA A 21 4.19 -1.17 -17.00
N LEU A 22 4.84 -0.79 -15.89
CA LEU A 22 6.26 -0.45 -15.88
C LEU A 22 7.12 -1.64 -16.36
N ASP A 23 6.86 -2.84 -15.84
CA ASP A 23 7.56 -4.07 -16.24
C ASP A 23 7.38 -4.39 -17.73
N VAL A 24 6.14 -4.34 -18.23
CA VAL A 24 5.82 -4.56 -19.66
C VAL A 24 6.54 -3.56 -20.56
N HIS A 25 6.72 -2.32 -20.11
CA HIS A 25 7.40 -1.26 -20.86
C HIS A 25 8.91 -1.18 -20.59
N GLY A 26 9.47 -2.09 -19.78
CA GLY A 26 10.90 -2.14 -19.48
C GLY A 26 11.42 -0.93 -18.70
N ILE A 27 10.57 -0.29 -17.90
CA ILE A 27 10.93 0.85 -17.06
C ILE A 27 11.42 0.31 -15.71
N ASP A 28 12.70 0.56 -15.40
CA ASP A 28 13.33 0.12 -14.15
C ASP A 28 12.94 1.05 -12.98
N GLU A 29 11.74 0.83 -12.45
CA GLU A 29 11.25 1.45 -11.24
C GLU A 29 10.88 0.37 -10.22
N LYS A 30 11.37 0.53 -8.99
CA LYS A 30 11.13 -0.44 -7.92
C LYS A 30 9.65 -0.42 -7.51
N PRO A 31 8.95 -1.58 -7.45
CA PRO A 31 7.54 -1.64 -7.10
C PRO A 31 7.36 -1.53 -5.57
N VAL A 32 7.64 -0.34 -5.02
CA VAL A 32 7.60 -0.06 -3.57
C VAL A 32 6.23 -0.40 -2.96
N MET A 33 5.17 -0.14 -3.71
CA MET A 33 3.77 -0.31 -3.30
C MET A 33 3.15 -1.65 -3.68
N TRP A 34 3.96 -2.60 -4.14
CA TRP A 34 3.49 -3.97 -4.33
C TRP A 34 2.88 -4.51 -3.02
N PRO A 35 1.83 -5.36 -3.04
CA PRO A 35 1.10 -5.77 -1.83
C PRO A 35 1.98 -6.30 -0.69
N ASP A 36 3.07 -6.99 -1.01
CA ASP A 36 4.12 -7.51 -0.10
C ASP A 36 5.50 -6.86 -0.35
N GLY A 37 5.50 -5.69 -0.99
CA GLY A 37 6.70 -4.92 -1.33
C GLY A 37 7.32 -4.16 -0.14
N PRO A 38 8.34 -3.31 -0.41
CA PRO A 38 9.07 -2.56 0.61
C PRO A 38 8.20 -1.79 1.62
N PHE A 39 7.12 -1.16 1.17
CA PHE A 39 6.19 -0.47 2.06
C PHE A 39 5.50 -1.45 3.02
N ALA A 40 4.97 -2.56 2.50
CA ALA A 40 4.30 -3.59 3.31
C ALA A 40 5.26 -4.24 4.33
N GLN A 41 6.49 -4.52 3.91
CA GLN A 41 7.55 -5.06 4.77
C GLN A 41 7.91 -4.08 5.89
N TRP A 42 8.00 -2.78 5.59
CA TRP A 42 8.21 -1.76 6.60
C TRP A 42 7.06 -1.72 7.62
N VAL A 43 5.81 -1.70 7.16
CA VAL A 43 4.63 -1.74 8.06
C VAL A 43 4.66 -3.00 8.93
N GLN A 44 4.91 -4.16 8.34
CA GLN A 44 5.04 -5.42 9.07
C GLN A 44 6.14 -5.36 10.13
N SER A 45 7.31 -4.82 9.79
CA SER A 45 8.44 -4.73 10.73
C SER A 45 8.13 -3.80 11.91
N ARG A 46 7.36 -2.73 11.67
CA ARG A 46 7.06 -1.72 12.67
C ARG A 46 5.93 -2.10 13.61
N PHE A 47 4.89 -2.75 13.08
CA PHE A 47 3.67 -3.01 13.84
C PHE A 47 3.36 -4.50 14.04
N GLY A 48 4.10 -5.40 13.38
CA GLY A 48 3.87 -6.85 13.45
C GLY A 48 2.62 -7.32 12.70
N TRP A 49 2.00 -6.47 11.88
CA TRP A 49 0.77 -6.79 11.16
C TRP A 49 1.01 -7.86 10.08
N SER A 50 0.04 -8.74 9.88
CA SER A 50 0.11 -9.75 8.82
C SER A 50 -0.07 -9.10 7.44
N MET A 51 0.87 -9.35 6.52
CA MET A 51 0.82 -8.89 5.12
C MET A 51 0.34 -9.95 4.14
N SER A 52 -0.14 -11.11 4.63
CA SER A 52 -0.56 -12.25 3.79
C SER A 52 -1.67 -11.92 2.78
N ALA A 53 -2.45 -10.86 3.01
CA ALA A 53 -3.51 -10.39 2.10
C ALA A 53 -3.23 -8.99 1.50
N GLY A 54 -1.97 -8.52 1.59
CA GLY A 54 -1.54 -7.20 1.15
C GLY A 54 -1.69 -6.12 2.21
N TRP A 55 -0.94 -5.03 2.05
CA TRP A 55 -0.99 -3.88 2.95
C TRP A 55 -2.38 -3.24 3.02
N ALA A 56 -3.19 -3.30 1.95
CA ALA A 56 -4.52 -2.69 1.99
C ALA A 56 -5.46 -3.41 2.96
N PHE A 57 -5.42 -4.74 2.97
CA PHE A 57 -6.19 -5.53 3.93
C PHE A 57 -5.68 -5.30 5.35
N ALA A 58 -4.36 -5.28 5.55
CA ALA A 58 -3.76 -5.06 6.86
C ALA A 58 -4.19 -3.70 7.46
N ILE A 59 -4.11 -2.62 6.68
CA ILE A 59 -4.50 -1.28 7.13
C ILE A 59 -6.00 -1.23 7.45
N GLN A 60 -6.86 -1.82 6.62
CA GLN A 60 -8.29 -1.89 6.91
C GLN A 60 -8.61 -2.64 8.21
N ALA A 61 -7.90 -3.74 8.48
CA ALA A 61 -8.07 -4.52 9.70
C ALA A 61 -7.59 -3.79 10.97
N HIS A 62 -6.66 -2.84 10.83
CA HIS A 62 -6.02 -2.13 11.93
C HIS A 62 -6.31 -0.62 11.98
N ALA A 63 -7.31 -0.14 11.23
CA ALA A 63 -7.66 1.29 11.20
C ALA A 63 -8.39 1.78 12.47
N GLU A 64 -8.86 0.89 13.35
CA GLU A 64 -9.42 1.21 14.69
C GLU A 64 -10.45 2.36 14.73
N GLY A 65 -11.26 2.51 13.68
CA GLY A 65 -12.30 3.56 13.58
C GLY A 65 -11.85 4.84 12.88
N GLU A 66 -10.59 4.93 12.48
CA GLU A 66 -10.10 5.93 11.52
C GLU A 66 -10.46 5.51 10.08
N GLU A 67 -10.52 6.48 9.17
CA GLU A 67 -10.68 6.20 7.75
C GLU A 67 -9.42 5.48 7.23
N PRO A 68 -9.52 4.26 6.67
CA PRO A 68 -8.34 3.48 6.26
C PRO A 68 -7.42 4.20 5.26
N LEU A 69 -7.99 5.09 4.46
CA LEU A 69 -7.23 5.90 3.51
C LEU A 69 -6.36 6.95 4.20
N GLU A 70 -6.85 7.55 5.29
CA GLU A 70 -6.06 8.48 6.11
C GLU A 70 -4.92 7.76 6.83
N VAL A 71 -5.20 6.58 7.38
CA VAL A 71 -4.17 5.72 7.99
C VAL A 71 -3.10 5.37 6.97
N PHE A 72 -3.48 5.01 5.74
CA PHE A 72 -2.54 4.74 4.67
C PHE A 72 -1.64 5.94 4.36
N PHE A 73 -2.20 7.13 4.15
CA PHE A 73 -1.39 8.30 3.83
C PHE A 73 -0.45 8.70 4.97
N ARG A 74 -0.89 8.59 6.23
CA ARG A 74 -0.04 8.78 7.40
C ARG A 74 1.14 7.80 7.41
N LEU A 75 0.87 6.51 7.25
CA LEU A 75 1.93 5.48 7.20
C LEU A 75 2.88 5.69 6.02
N LEU A 76 2.36 6.15 4.89
CA LEU A 76 3.17 6.46 3.71
C LEU A 76 4.11 7.65 3.94
N ASP A 77 3.62 8.71 4.58
CA ASP A 77 4.44 9.87 4.91
C ASP A 77 5.53 9.49 5.93
N GLU A 78 5.20 8.67 6.92
CA GLU A 78 6.18 8.13 7.86
C GLU A 78 7.22 7.23 7.20
N TYR A 79 6.81 6.38 6.25
CA TYR A 79 7.72 5.54 5.46
C TYR A 79 8.72 6.38 4.64
N ARG A 80 8.29 7.52 4.11
CA ARG A 80 9.13 8.43 3.30
C ARG A 80 10.07 9.31 4.11
N ALA A 81 9.79 9.49 5.40
CA ALA A 81 10.58 10.33 6.29
C ALA A 81 11.79 9.61 6.92
N GLY A 82 11.86 8.28 6.79
CA GLY A 82 13.00 7.45 7.21
C GLY A 82 13.92 7.07 6.07
#